data_AF-A0A950FGT4-F1
#
_entry.id   AF-A0A950FGT4-F1
#
_cell.length_a   1.000
_cell.length_b   1.000
_cell.length_c   1.000
_cell.angle_alpha   90.00
_cell.angle_beta   90.00
_cell.angle_gamma   90.00
#
_symmetry.space_group_name_H-M   'P 1'
#
loop_
_entity.id
_entity.type
_entity.pdbx_description
1 polymer ?
#
loop_
_entity_poly.entity_id
_entity_poly.type
_entity_poly.pdbx_seq_one_letter_code
_entity_poly.pdbx_strand_id
1 'polypeptide(L)'
;MSDKQRYPASIARKVADELAAELTSRCERIEVAGSLRRGKADVGDIEILYVPRLGQVRVPGELFPRQGSLTDELLEQWLAKHMLTKRPNVNGTTAWGTLNKLAIHTASGIPIDLFATTAMRWFVSLVVRTGSKEMNTTLANSALRRGMQLHAYGVLENTKTGEQIIPQSEREVFERLGVPYREPAER
;
A
#
# COMPACT_ATOMS: atom_id res chain seq x y z
N MET A 1 11.72 15.36 18.95
CA MET A 1 11.16 14.37 18.01
C MET A 1 12.10 13.19 18.05
N SER A 2 11.65 12.01 18.48
CA SER A 2 12.48 10.80 18.40
C SER A 2 12.74 10.52 16.92
N ASP A 3 14.00 10.49 16.51
CA ASP A 3 14.34 10.09 15.15
C ASP A 3 13.76 8.70 14.91
N LYS A 4 12.86 8.60 13.92
CA LYS A 4 12.28 7.32 13.53
C LYS A 4 13.44 6.39 13.15
N GLN A 5 13.52 5.25 13.83
CA GLN A 5 14.49 4.19 13.52
C GLN A 5 14.47 3.88 12.01
N ARG A 6 15.67 3.75 11.44
CA ARG A 6 15.89 3.46 10.02
C ARG A 6 16.50 2.09 9.88
N TYR A 7 16.19 1.44 8.76
CA TYR A 7 16.64 0.09 8.46
C TYR A 7 17.35 0.07 7.10
N PRO A 8 18.48 -0.66 6.98
CA PRO A 8 19.13 -0.85 5.69
C PRO A 8 18.18 -1.47 4.68
N ALA A 9 18.12 -0.90 3.48
CA ALA A 9 17.19 -1.33 2.44
C ALA A 9 17.42 -2.79 2.00
N SER A 10 18.64 -3.30 2.08
CA SER A 10 18.93 -4.71 1.79
C SER A 10 18.20 -5.68 2.74
N ILE A 11 18.17 -5.35 4.04
CA ILE A 11 17.47 -6.15 5.05
C ILE A 11 15.95 -6.02 4.85
N ALA A 12 15.46 -4.79 4.70
CA ALA A 12 14.04 -4.54 4.49
C ALA A 12 13.53 -5.16 3.18
N ARG A 13 14.33 -5.15 2.11
CA ARG A 13 14.04 -5.79 0.82
C ARG A 13 13.84 -7.29 0.99
N LYS A 14 14.77 -7.96 1.69
CA LYS A 14 14.64 -9.41 1.94
C LYS A 14 13.33 -9.75 2.64
N VAL A 15 12.98 -9.02 3.70
CA VAL A 15 11.70 -9.20 4.41
C VAL A 15 10.51 -8.93 3.48
N ALA A 16 10.55 -7.82 2.74
CA ALA A 16 9.46 -7.46 1.83
C ALA A 16 9.21 -8.52 0.75
N ASP A 17 10.28 -9.06 0.17
CA ASP A 17 10.21 -10.06 -0.90
C ASP A 17 9.70 -11.41 -0.36
N GLU A 18 10.12 -11.82 0.84
CA GLU A 18 9.61 -13.03 1.52
C GLU A 18 8.09 -12.91 1.79
N LEU A 19 7.66 -11.79 2.38
CA LEU A 19 6.24 -11.54 2.64
C LEU A 19 5.43 -11.48 1.33
N ALA A 20 5.93 -10.78 0.31
CA ALA A 20 5.25 -10.66 -0.97
C ALA A 20 5.14 -12.01 -1.70
N ALA A 21 6.17 -12.85 -1.63
CA ALA A 21 6.16 -14.18 -2.23
C ALA A 21 5.04 -15.06 -1.65
N GLU A 22 4.89 -15.08 -0.32
CA GLU A 22 3.81 -15.81 0.34
C GLU A 22 2.41 -15.25 0.00
N LEU A 23 2.28 -13.92 -0.09
CA LEU A 23 1.01 -13.26 -0.43
C LEU A 23 0.63 -13.41 -1.92
N THR A 24 1.59 -13.65 -2.82
CA THR A 24 1.38 -13.61 -4.28
C THR A 24 0.22 -14.51 -4.73
N SER A 25 0.13 -15.74 -4.21
CA SER A 25 -0.98 -16.67 -4.54
C SER A 25 -2.35 -16.21 -4.06
N ARG A 26 -2.39 -15.33 -3.06
CA ARG A 26 -3.60 -14.78 -2.42
C ARG A 26 -4.01 -13.42 -3.00
N CYS A 27 -3.23 -12.88 -3.95
CA CYS A 27 -3.47 -11.59 -4.57
C CYS A 27 -3.68 -11.74 -6.08
N GLU A 28 -4.49 -10.87 -6.66
CA GLU A 28 -4.58 -10.73 -8.12
C GLU A 28 -3.37 -9.96 -8.64
N ARG A 29 -2.89 -9.02 -7.83
CA ARG A 29 -1.70 -8.22 -8.09
C ARG A 29 -1.07 -7.79 -6.76
N ILE A 30 0.26 -7.70 -6.72
CA ILE A 30 1.02 -7.27 -5.54
C ILE A 30 2.29 -6.54 -5.99
N GLU A 31 2.72 -5.54 -5.22
CA GLU A 31 3.93 -4.77 -5.47
C GLU A 31 4.49 -4.23 -4.15
N VAL A 32 5.82 -4.30 -3.98
CA VAL A 32 6.52 -3.59 -2.90
C VAL A 32 6.72 -2.14 -3.33
N ALA A 33 6.15 -1.20 -2.58
CA ALA A 33 6.12 0.22 -2.88
C ALA A 33 7.08 1.03 -1.97
N GLY A 34 6.72 2.29 -1.69
CA GLY A 34 7.44 3.14 -0.75
C GLY A 34 8.90 3.39 -1.12
N SER A 35 9.70 3.64 -0.10
CA SER A 35 11.13 3.99 -0.26
C SER A 35 11.96 2.84 -0.84
N LEU A 36 11.52 1.59 -0.62
CA LEU A 36 12.12 0.41 -1.25
C LEU A 36 11.99 0.43 -2.77
N ARG A 37 10.82 0.80 -3.30
CA ARG A 37 10.59 0.94 -4.75
C ARG A 37 11.35 2.12 -5.37
N ARG A 38 11.62 3.16 -4.59
CA ARG A 38 12.45 4.30 -5.00
C ARG A 38 13.97 4.06 -4.84
N GLY A 39 14.39 2.87 -4.41
CA GLY A 39 15.80 2.52 -4.29
C GLY A 39 16.58 3.29 -3.23
N LYS A 40 15.93 3.77 -2.17
CA LYS A 40 16.64 4.46 -1.08
C LYS A 40 17.51 3.47 -0.30
N ALA A 41 18.69 3.91 0.15
CA ALA A 41 19.64 3.08 0.90
C ALA A 41 19.10 2.64 2.27
N ASP A 42 18.27 3.49 2.89
CA ASP A 42 17.59 3.22 4.15
C ASP A 42 16.09 3.46 4.04
N VAL A 43 15.30 2.74 4.83
CA VAL A 43 13.85 2.85 4.89
C VAL A 43 13.34 2.93 6.32
N GLY A 44 12.16 3.50 6.53
CA GLY A 44 11.52 3.55 7.85
C GLY A 44 10.53 2.40 8.07
N ASP A 45 10.04 1.84 6.97
CA ASP A 45 8.98 0.85 6.88
C ASP A 45 9.04 0.15 5.50
N ILE A 46 8.32 -0.95 5.40
CA ILE A 46 8.04 -1.68 4.17
C ILE A 46 6.59 -1.39 3.79
N GLU A 47 6.37 -0.84 2.59
CA GLU A 47 5.01 -0.66 2.05
C GLU A 47 4.71 -1.74 1.02
N ILE A 48 3.61 -2.48 1.18
CA ILE A 48 3.14 -3.49 0.21
C ILE A 48 1.74 -3.10 -0.24
N LEU A 49 1.58 -2.92 -1.55
CA LEU A 49 0.30 -2.66 -2.20
C LEU A 49 -0.19 -3.94 -2.88
N TYR A 50 -1.46 -4.30 -2.68
CA TYR A 50 -2.03 -5.50 -3.28
C TYR A 50 -3.51 -5.35 -3.66
N VAL A 51 -3.93 -6.12 -4.66
CA VAL A 51 -5.33 -6.41 -4.96
C VAL A 51 -5.63 -7.81 -4.41
N PRO A 52 -6.47 -7.96 -3.38
CA PRO A 52 -6.73 -9.26 -2.79
C PRO A 52 -7.58 -10.14 -3.72
N ARG A 53 -7.28 -11.44 -3.77
CA ARG A 53 -8.22 -12.42 -4.36
C ARG A 53 -9.36 -12.66 -3.39
N LEU A 54 -10.58 -12.68 -3.91
CA LEU A 54 -11.76 -13.07 -3.15
C LEU A 54 -12.01 -14.57 -3.30
N GLY A 55 -12.40 -15.21 -2.21
CA GLY A 55 -12.70 -16.64 -2.17
C GLY A 55 -13.43 -17.03 -0.89
N GLN A 56 -13.57 -18.33 -0.65
CA GLN A 56 -14.08 -18.82 0.62
C GLN A 56 -12.99 -18.76 1.68
N VAL A 57 -13.23 -18.02 2.75
CA VAL A 57 -12.34 -17.87 3.90
C VAL A 57 -12.93 -18.53 5.14
N ARG A 58 -12.07 -19.08 5.98
CA ARG A 58 -12.44 -19.60 7.29
C ARG A 58 -12.27 -18.51 8.33
N VAL A 59 -13.32 -18.26 9.10
CA VAL A 59 -13.29 -17.30 10.21
C VAL A 59 -13.37 -18.08 11.52
N PRO A 60 -12.46 -17.83 12.48
CA PRO A 60 -12.54 -18.45 13.80
C PRO A 60 -13.90 -18.20 14.46
N GLY A 61 -14.55 -19.27 14.92
CA GLY A 61 -15.86 -19.21 15.57
C GLY A 61 -17.07 -19.33 14.62
N GLU A 62 -16.86 -19.32 13.30
CA GLU A 62 -17.93 -19.57 12.33
C GLU A 62 -17.97 -21.04 11.90
N LEU A 63 -19.18 -21.61 11.80
CA LEU A 63 -19.41 -23.02 11.39
C LEU A 63 -19.14 -23.27 9.91
N PHE A 64 -19.38 -22.25 9.07
CA PHE A 64 -19.27 -22.36 7.62
C PHE A 64 -18.32 -21.29 7.08
N PRO A 65 -17.53 -21.60 6.01
CA PRO A 65 -16.76 -20.58 5.31
C PRO A 65 -17.67 -19.50 4.74
N ARG A 66 -17.16 -18.28 4.66
CA ARG A 66 -17.85 -17.16 4.00
C ARG A 66 -17.00 -16.58 2.88
N GLN A 67 -17.60 -15.78 2.02
CA GLN A 67 -16.86 -15.05 1.00
C GLN A 67 -16.02 -13.94 1.66
N GLY A 68 -14.76 -13.81 1.26
CA GLY A 68 -13.83 -12.83 1.82
C GLY A 68 -12.48 -12.77 1.13
N SER A 69 -11.61 -11.91 1.65
CA SER A 69 -10.24 -11.73 1.15
C SER A 69 -9.35 -12.88 1.61
N LEU A 70 -8.84 -13.66 0.65
CA LEU A 70 -7.88 -14.73 0.93
C LEU A 70 -6.54 -14.18 1.45
N THR A 71 -6.23 -12.91 1.16
CA THR A 71 -5.09 -12.20 1.73
C THR A 71 -5.30 -11.93 3.22
N ASP A 72 -6.47 -11.43 3.60
CA ASP A 72 -6.77 -11.11 5.00
C ASP A 72 -6.74 -12.37 5.88
N GLU A 73 -7.27 -13.49 5.38
CA GLU A 73 -7.18 -14.78 6.08
C GLU A 73 -5.72 -15.17 6.38
N LEU A 74 -4.80 -14.99 5.41
CA LEU A 74 -3.38 -15.29 5.61
C LEU A 74 -2.72 -14.31 6.60
N LEU A 75 -3.07 -13.02 6.54
CA LEU A 75 -2.57 -12.03 7.49
C LEU A 75 -3.01 -12.34 8.93
N GLU A 76 -4.24 -12.80 9.15
CA GLU A 76 -4.69 -13.25 10.47
C GLU A 76 -3.94 -14.50 10.94
N GLN A 77 -3.60 -15.44 10.04
CA GLN A 77 -2.76 -16.58 10.37
C GLN A 77 -1.34 -16.16 10.78
N TRP A 78 -0.76 -15.17 10.10
CA TRP A 78 0.55 -14.63 10.48
C TRP A 78 0.54 -13.94 11.84
N LEU A 79 -0.54 -13.22 12.18
CA LEU A 79 -0.73 -12.66 13.52
C LEU A 79 -0.83 -13.77 14.58
N ALA A 80 -1.63 -14.80 14.33
CA ALA A 80 -1.80 -15.93 15.24
C ALA A 80 -0.49 -16.71 15.47
N LYS A 81 0.40 -16.75 14.47
CA LYS A 81 1.74 -17.35 14.54
C LYS A 81 2.81 -16.38 15.06
N HIS A 82 2.44 -15.18 15.50
CA HIS A 82 3.36 -14.13 15.93
C HIS A 82 4.41 -13.72 14.89
N MET A 83 4.17 -13.97 13.60
CA MET A 83 5.04 -13.49 12.53
C MET A 83 4.92 -11.97 12.34
N LEU A 84 3.70 -11.46 12.55
CA LEU A 84 3.41 -10.03 12.63
C LEU A 84 2.82 -9.67 14.00
N THR A 85 3.01 -8.43 14.41
CA THR A 85 2.27 -7.80 15.51
C THR A 85 1.60 -6.52 15.03
N LYS A 86 0.39 -6.22 15.51
CA LYS A 86 -0.33 -4.99 15.11
C LYS A 86 0.39 -3.77 15.67
N ARG A 87 0.58 -2.74 14.84
CA ARG A 87 1.23 -1.48 15.23
C ARG A 87 0.20 -0.35 15.31
N PRO A 88 0.12 0.40 16.43
CA PRO A 88 -0.69 1.61 16.49
C PRO A 88 -0.21 2.66 15.48
N ASN A 89 -1.13 3.45 14.94
CA ASN A 89 -0.78 4.64 14.18
C ASN A 89 -0.30 5.77 15.11
N VAL A 90 0.00 6.94 14.53
CA VAL A 90 0.49 8.12 15.26
C VAL A 90 -0.48 8.64 16.34
N ASN A 91 -1.77 8.31 16.24
CA ASN A 91 -2.80 8.68 17.20
C ASN A 91 -3.04 7.58 18.26
N GLY A 92 -2.22 6.54 18.29
CA GLY A 92 -2.36 5.42 19.22
C GLY A 92 -3.47 4.43 18.88
N THR A 93 -4.17 4.59 17.75
CA THR A 93 -5.21 3.65 17.32
C THR A 93 -4.64 2.57 16.41
N THR A 94 -5.04 1.32 16.63
CA THR A 94 -4.63 0.20 15.77
C THR A 94 -5.29 0.33 14.41
N ALA A 95 -4.48 0.51 13.36
CA ALA A 95 -4.95 0.49 11.99
C ALA A 95 -4.89 -0.96 11.48
N TRP A 96 -6.02 -1.66 11.53
CA TRP A 96 -6.19 -3.01 10.99
C TRP A 96 -7.52 -3.14 10.25
N GLY A 97 -7.72 -2.25 9.26
CA GLY A 97 -8.95 -2.16 8.50
C GLY A 97 -8.87 -2.88 7.15
N THR A 98 -9.95 -2.76 6.38
CA THR A 98 -10.04 -3.39 5.05
C THR A 98 -8.97 -2.89 4.09
N LEU A 99 -8.76 -1.56 4.01
CA LEU A 99 -7.85 -0.95 3.04
C LEU A 99 -6.42 -0.72 3.55
N ASN A 100 -6.23 -0.63 4.87
CA ASN A 100 -4.96 -0.29 5.48
C ASN A 100 -4.77 -1.08 6.77
N LYS A 101 -3.63 -1.78 6.86
CA LYS A 101 -3.20 -2.55 8.01
C LYS A 101 -1.75 -2.19 8.34
N LEU A 102 -1.49 -1.86 9.60
CA LEU A 102 -0.15 -1.53 10.10
C LEU A 102 0.32 -2.64 11.03
N ALA A 103 1.49 -3.18 10.72
CA ALA A 103 2.15 -4.24 11.48
C ALA A 103 3.61 -3.88 11.79
N ILE A 104 4.20 -4.71 12.64
CA ILE A 104 5.65 -4.89 12.78
C ILE A 104 5.94 -6.35 12.44
N HIS A 105 6.93 -6.58 11.59
CA HIS A 105 7.47 -7.92 11.39
C HIS A 105 8.27 -8.32 12.62
N THR A 106 7.79 -9.34 13.34
CA THR A 106 8.27 -9.65 14.69
C THR A 106 9.76 -9.97 14.73
N ALA A 107 10.26 -10.74 13.75
CA ALA A 107 11.64 -11.19 13.75
C ALA A 107 12.65 -10.06 13.48
N SER A 108 12.31 -9.08 12.63
CA SER A 108 13.22 -7.99 12.27
C SER A 108 12.93 -6.67 12.99
N GLY A 109 11.77 -6.52 13.61
CA GLY A 109 11.29 -5.25 14.17
C GLY A 109 10.88 -4.21 13.12
N ILE A 110 11.00 -4.54 11.82
CA ILE A 110 10.72 -3.60 10.73
C ILE A 110 9.20 -3.35 10.65
N PRO A 111 8.75 -2.09 10.63
CA PRO A 111 7.34 -1.81 10.43
C PRO A 111 6.87 -2.11 9.01
N ILE A 112 5.67 -2.66 8.88
CA ILE A 112 5.05 -3.06 7.62
C ILE A 112 3.71 -2.34 7.45
N ASP A 113 3.53 -1.69 6.32
CA ASP A 113 2.31 -1.02 5.92
C ASP A 113 1.70 -1.78 4.74
N LEU A 114 0.54 -2.39 4.98
CA LEU A 114 -0.17 -3.25 4.04
C LEU A 114 -1.39 -2.49 3.50
N PHE A 115 -1.42 -2.24 2.20
CA PHE A 115 -2.48 -1.51 1.53
C PHE A 115 -3.24 -2.39 0.54
N ALA A 116 -4.52 -2.63 0.82
CA ALA A 116 -5.42 -3.28 -0.12
C ALA A 116 -6.02 -2.23 -1.08
N THR A 117 -6.11 -2.59 -2.35
CA THR A 117 -6.75 -1.77 -3.40
C THR A 117 -7.54 -2.63 -4.38
N THR A 118 -8.10 -2.02 -5.42
CA THR A 118 -8.80 -2.70 -6.51
C THR A 118 -8.04 -2.53 -7.82
N ALA A 119 -8.35 -3.37 -8.82
CA ALA A 119 -7.76 -3.25 -10.16
C ALA A 119 -7.94 -1.84 -10.76
N MET A 120 -9.13 -1.23 -10.57
CA MET A 120 -9.44 0.13 -11.06
C MET A 120 -8.59 1.21 -10.39
N ARG A 121 -8.24 1.04 -9.11
CA ARG A 121 -7.49 2.03 -8.33
C ARG A 121 -5.97 1.79 -8.38
N TRP A 122 -5.54 0.72 -9.04
CA TRP A 122 -4.17 0.21 -8.94
C TRP A 122 -3.11 1.27 -9.24
N PHE A 123 -3.16 1.92 -10.39
CA PHE A 123 -2.08 2.82 -10.81
C PHE A 123 -2.02 4.10 -9.98
N VAL A 124 -3.17 4.64 -9.57
CA VAL A 124 -3.22 5.79 -8.67
C VAL A 124 -2.69 5.39 -7.28
N SER A 125 -3.14 4.25 -6.74
CA SER A 125 -2.61 3.71 -5.48
C SER A 125 -1.09 3.50 -5.56
N LEU A 126 -0.60 2.91 -6.64
CA LEU A 126 0.82 2.61 -6.80
C LEU A 126 1.66 3.89 -6.86
N VAL A 127 1.23 4.92 -7.58
CA VAL A 127 1.91 6.22 -7.59
C VAL A 127 1.95 6.81 -6.18
N VAL A 128 0.80 6.86 -5.49
CA VAL A 128 0.71 7.43 -4.14
C VAL A 128 1.56 6.66 -3.12
N ARG A 129 1.52 5.32 -3.16
CA ARG A 129 2.32 4.45 -2.27
C ARG A 129 3.80 4.45 -2.64
N THR A 130 4.14 4.68 -3.90
CA THR A 130 5.55 4.86 -4.29
C THR A 130 6.09 6.17 -3.72
N GLY A 131 5.27 7.22 -3.64
CA GLY A 131 5.70 8.54 -3.16
C GLY A 131 6.75 9.18 -4.09
N SER A 132 7.58 10.11 -3.60
CA SER A 132 7.71 10.55 -2.21
C SER A 132 6.52 11.37 -1.68
N LYS A 133 6.60 11.86 -0.42
CA LYS A 133 5.62 12.81 0.13
C LYS A 133 5.57 14.08 -0.72
N GLU A 134 6.72 14.60 -1.13
CA GLU A 134 6.87 15.79 -1.96
C GLU A 134 6.25 15.58 -3.35
N MET A 135 6.48 14.41 -3.96
CA MET A 135 5.85 14.04 -5.23
C MET A 135 4.32 13.95 -5.08
N ASN A 136 3.82 13.30 -4.03
CA ASN A 136 2.39 13.20 -3.75
C ASN A 136 1.74 14.57 -3.54
N THR A 137 2.39 15.47 -2.81
CA THR A 137 1.94 16.86 -2.64
C THR A 137 1.90 17.61 -3.98
N THR A 138 2.92 17.43 -4.82
CA THR A 138 2.96 18.04 -6.16
C THR A 138 1.78 17.57 -7.03
N LEU A 139 1.55 16.25 -7.07
CA LEU A 139 0.44 15.65 -7.82
C LEU A 139 -0.92 16.10 -7.29
N ALA A 140 -1.12 16.08 -5.97
CA ALA A 140 -2.36 16.52 -5.34
C ALA A 140 -2.68 18.00 -5.63
N ASN A 141 -1.68 18.88 -5.49
CA ASN A 141 -1.83 20.30 -5.82
C ASN A 141 -2.13 20.52 -7.31
N SER A 142 -1.54 19.71 -8.20
CA SER A 142 -1.86 19.77 -9.63
C SER A 142 -3.28 19.30 -9.93
N ALA A 143 -3.77 18.27 -9.25
CA ALA A 143 -5.14 17.79 -9.36
C ALA A 143 -6.12 18.92 -9.03
N LEU A 144 -5.94 19.58 -7.88
CA LEU A 144 -6.81 20.66 -7.42
C LEU A 144 -6.88 21.82 -8.42
N ARG A 145 -5.73 22.26 -8.96
CA ARG A 145 -5.69 23.32 -10.00
C ARG A 145 -6.44 22.96 -11.28
N ARG A 146 -6.65 21.67 -11.53
CA ARG A 146 -7.32 21.14 -12.72
C ARG A 146 -8.77 20.75 -12.47
N GLY A 147 -9.34 21.08 -11.31
CA GLY A 147 -10.70 20.67 -10.96
C GLY A 147 -10.83 19.16 -10.76
N MET A 148 -9.77 18.53 -10.26
CA MET A 148 -9.72 17.11 -9.90
C MET A 148 -9.31 16.93 -8.45
N GLN A 149 -9.57 15.75 -7.90
CA GLN A 149 -9.12 15.37 -6.57
C GLN A 149 -8.37 14.04 -6.63
N LEU A 150 -7.15 14.05 -6.07
CA LEU A 150 -6.31 12.86 -5.90
C LEU A 150 -6.44 12.37 -4.45
N HIS A 151 -6.97 11.16 -4.27
CA HIS A 151 -7.22 10.58 -2.96
C HIS A 151 -6.11 9.60 -2.55
N ALA A 152 -5.82 9.56 -1.24
CA ALA A 152 -4.76 8.71 -0.68
C ALA A 152 -4.96 7.20 -0.94
N TYR A 153 -6.20 6.77 -1.15
CA TYR A 153 -6.60 5.38 -1.41
C TYR A 153 -6.79 5.07 -2.91
N GLY A 154 -6.14 5.81 -3.79
CA GLY A 154 -6.05 5.47 -5.21
C GLY A 154 -7.24 5.89 -6.07
N VAL A 155 -8.01 6.88 -5.65
CA VAL A 155 -9.06 7.48 -6.49
C VAL A 155 -8.53 8.78 -7.09
N LEU A 156 -8.75 8.95 -8.38
CA LEU A 156 -8.62 10.22 -9.08
C LEU A 156 -9.99 10.54 -9.68
N GLU A 157 -10.53 11.72 -9.40
CA GLU A 157 -11.88 12.06 -9.86
C GLU A 157 -11.99 13.52 -10.28
N ASN A 158 -12.92 13.80 -11.19
CA ASN A 158 -13.31 15.15 -11.56
C ASN A 158 -14.26 15.71 -10.50
N THR A 159 -13.90 16.85 -9.89
CA THR A 159 -14.68 17.39 -8.77
C THR A 159 -16.01 18.02 -9.19
N LYS A 160 -16.18 18.34 -10.47
CA LYS A 160 -17.44 18.90 -11.00
C LYS A 160 -18.45 17.81 -11.33
N THR A 161 -18.00 16.71 -11.92
CA THR A 161 -18.89 15.63 -12.39
C THR A 161 -18.98 14.46 -11.43
N GLY A 162 -18.02 14.32 -10.50
CA GLY A 162 -17.87 13.14 -9.65
C GLY A 162 -17.35 11.90 -10.39
N GLU A 163 -16.98 12.04 -11.65
CA GLU A 163 -16.51 10.92 -12.48
C GLU A 163 -15.11 10.49 -12.05
N GLN A 164 -14.92 9.19 -11.81
CA GLN A 164 -13.61 8.61 -11.55
C GLN A 164 -12.82 8.44 -12.84
N ILE A 165 -11.60 8.94 -12.84
CA ILE A 165 -10.62 8.74 -13.89
C ILE A 165 -9.82 7.48 -13.51
N ILE A 166 -9.72 6.54 -14.44
CA ILE A 166 -9.10 5.22 -14.23
C ILE A 166 -7.88 5.07 -15.14
N PRO A 167 -6.71 5.59 -14.73
CA PRO A 167 -5.47 5.46 -15.49
C PRO A 167 -5.07 3.98 -15.66
N GLN A 168 -4.54 3.64 -16.84
CA GLN A 168 -4.06 2.30 -17.19
C GLN A 168 -2.55 2.16 -17.05
N SER A 169 -1.85 3.20 -16.57
CA SER A 169 -0.42 3.16 -16.24
C SER A 169 -0.07 4.23 -15.21
N GLU A 170 1.09 4.11 -14.55
CA GLU A 170 1.62 5.20 -13.71
C GLU A 170 1.83 6.47 -14.55
N ARG A 171 2.33 6.34 -15.79
CA ARG A 171 2.53 7.47 -16.71
C ARG A 171 1.24 8.24 -16.97
N GLU A 172 0.13 7.54 -17.18
CA GLU A 172 -1.16 8.19 -17.41
C GLU A 172 -1.63 8.97 -16.16
N VAL A 173 -1.33 8.51 -14.93
CA VAL A 173 -1.62 9.31 -13.72
C VAL A 173 -0.94 10.68 -13.79
N PHE A 174 0.34 10.70 -14.17
CA PHE A 174 1.13 11.93 -14.31
C PHE A 174 0.59 12.83 -15.45
N GLU A 175 0.27 12.24 -16.60
CA GLU A 175 -0.26 12.96 -17.77
C GLU A 175 -1.62 13.60 -17.48
N ARG A 176 -2.55 12.88 -16.83
CA ARG A 176 -3.86 13.43 -16.43
C ARG A 176 -3.69 14.65 -15.52
N LEU A 177 -2.71 14.58 -14.61
CA LEU A 177 -2.37 15.67 -13.70
C LEU A 177 -1.44 16.71 -14.33
N GLY A 178 -1.03 16.55 -15.59
CA GLY A 178 -0.06 17.37 -16.31
C GLY A 178 1.20 17.66 -15.53
N VAL A 179 1.72 16.64 -14.86
CA VAL A 179 3.04 16.63 -14.23
C VAL A 179 3.95 15.76 -15.11
N PRO A 180 5.18 16.16 -15.42
CA PRO A 180 6.11 15.30 -16.14
C PRO A 180 6.31 13.97 -15.42
N TYR A 181 6.22 12.87 -16.16
CA TYR A 181 6.44 11.54 -15.61
C TYR A 181 7.87 11.41 -15.07
N ARG A 182 8.01 10.70 -13.95
CA ARG A 182 9.29 10.35 -13.34
C ARG A 182 9.32 8.88 -12.98
N GLU A 183 10.45 8.23 -13.24
CA GLU A 183 10.68 6.86 -12.78
C GLU A 183 10.68 6.81 -11.25
N PRO A 184 10.31 5.69 -10.61
CA PRO A 184 10.27 5.59 -9.15
C PRO A 184 11.51 6.10 -8.41
N ALA A 185 12.72 5.87 -8.94
CA ALA A 185 13.97 6.31 -8.34
C ALA A 185 14.17 7.84 -8.37
N GLU A 186 13.45 8.56 -9.23
CA GLU A 186 13.56 10.01 -9.45
C GLU A 186 12.46 10.82 -8.72
N ARG A 187 11.63 10.13 -7.92
CA ARG A 187 10.50 10.70 -7.17
C ARG A 187 10.83 11.04 -5.72
#